data_AF-A0A818G0Q9-F1
#
_entry.id   AF-A0A818G0Q9-F1
#
_cell.length_a   1.000
_cell.length_b   1.000
_cell.length_c   1.000
_cell.angle_alpha   90.00
_cell.angle_beta   90.00
_cell.angle_gamma   90.00
#
_symmetry.space_group_name_H-M   'P 1'
#
loop_
_entity.id
_entity.type
_entity.pdbx_description
1 polymer ?
#
loop_
_entity_poly.entity_id
_entity_poly.type
_entity_poly.pdbx_seq_one_letter_code
_entity_poly.pdbx_strand_id
1 'polypeptide(L)'
;MQLRILTLNIWGVHYISKFINQRIQALIEHLINPDTNYDIVGLQEVWSKVDYIYLRDQLKTLYPYSYYFLSGLIGSGCCIFSKYPIIGAYEHRYTLNGMYSP
;
A
#
# COMPACT_ATOMS: atom_id res chain seq x y z
N MET A 1 -22.54 -11.50 5.62
CA MET A 1 -21.46 -10.91 4.80
C MET A 1 -20.20 -10.82 5.67
N GLN A 2 -19.05 -11.28 5.19
CA GLN A 2 -17.78 -11.23 5.92
C GLN A 2 -16.81 -10.36 5.12
N LEU A 3 -16.26 -9.32 5.75
CA LEU A 3 -15.24 -8.47 5.17
C LEU A 3 -13.86 -8.99 5.58
N ARG A 4 -12.94 -9.18 4.63
CA ARG A 4 -11.55 -9.59 4.91
C ARG A 4 -10.58 -8.50 4.54
N ILE A 5 -9.69 -8.20 5.48
CA ILE A 5 -8.76 -7.08 5.37
C ILE A 5 -7.35 -7.62 5.61
N LEU A 6 -6.44 -7.32 4.69
CA LEU A 6 -5.01 -7.53 4.88
C LEU A 6 -4.37 -6.21 5.30
N THR A 7 -3.49 -6.28 6.30
CA THR A 7 -2.51 -5.22 6.57
C THR A 7 -1.10 -5.81 6.50
N LEU A 8 -0.21 -5.19 5.75
CA LEU A 8 1.15 -5.69 5.58
C LEU A 8 2.16 -4.56 5.42
N ASN A 9 3.16 -4.55 6.29
CA ASN A 9 4.36 -3.76 6.09
C ASN A 9 5.27 -4.49 5.09
N ILE A 10 5.60 -3.84 3.98
CA ILE A 10 6.37 -4.45 2.88
C ILE A 10 7.86 -4.11 2.92
N TRP A 11 8.34 -3.35 3.90
CA TRP A 11 9.76 -2.95 4.01
C TRP A 11 10.33 -2.47 2.65
N GLY A 12 9.66 -1.52 2.00
CA GLY A 12 9.96 -1.07 0.64
C GLY A 12 11.02 0.03 0.57
N VAL A 13 11.96 0.06 1.52
CA VAL A 13 12.98 1.13 1.59
C VAL A 13 14.04 0.88 0.53
N HIS A 14 14.01 1.65 -0.56
CA HIS A 14 15.02 1.59 -1.62
C HIS A 14 16.43 1.84 -1.06
N TYR A 15 17.44 1.25 -1.69
CA TYR A 15 18.87 1.27 -1.30
C TYR A 15 19.24 0.51 -0.02
N ILE A 16 18.31 0.31 0.92
CA ILE A 16 18.54 -0.47 2.16
C ILE A 16 18.00 -1.89 2.02
N SER A 17 16.81 -2.03 1.45
CA SER A 17 16.09 -3.30 1.42
C SER A 17 16.60 -4.20 0.30
N LYS A 18 16.76 -5.48 0.62
CA LYS A 18 17.11 -6.51 -0.37
C LYS A 18 15.87 -7.03 -1.09
N PHE A 19 16.04 -7.38 -2.36
CA PHE A 19 15.06 -8.09 -3.18
C PHE A 19 13.66 -7.44 -3.24
N ILE A 20 13.60 -6.10 -3.25
CA ILE A 20 12.31 -5.36 -3.25
C ILE A 20 11.40 -5.84 -4.39
N ASN A 21 11.94 -5.89 -5.62
CA ASN A 21 11.17 -6.30 -6.81
C ASN A 21 10.61 -7.72 -6.68
N GLN A 22 11.42 -8.68 -6.21
CA GLN A 22 10.98 -10.07 -6.02
C GLN A 22 9.89 -10.17 -4.95
N ARG A 23 10.01 -9.42 -3.86
CA ARG A 23 9.01 -9.44 -2.78
C ARG A 23 7.70 -8.77 -3.18
N ILE A 24 7.76 -7.67 -3.93
CA ILE A 24 6.57 -7.04 -4.51
C ILE A 24 5.90 -8.00 -5.51
N GLN A 25 6.67 -8.66 -6.36
CA GLN A 25 6.15 -9.66 -7.29
C GLN A 25 5.47 -10.81 -6.56
N ALA A 26 6.09 -11.37 -5.52
CA ALA A 26 5.50 -12.43 -4.71
C ALA A 26 4.22 -11.98 -3.97
N LEU A 27 4.17 -10.72 -3.51
CA LEU A 27 2.98 -10.13 -2.93
C LEU A 27 1.84 -10.05 -3.96
N ILE A 28 2.14 -9.60 -5.18
CA ILE A 28 1.16 -9.54 -6.27
C ILE A 28 0.63 -10.94 -6.58
N GLU A 29 1.53 -11.92 -6.78
CA GLU A 29 1.16 -13.32 -7.04
C GLU A 29 0.27 -13.90 -5.94
N HIS A 30 0.59 -13.59 -4.67
CA HIS A 30 -0.26 -13.98 -3.55
C HIS A 30 -1.64 -13.32 -3.61
N LEU A 31 -1.72 -12.01 -3.88
CA LEU A 31 -2.98 -11.25 -3.89
C LEU A 31 -3.88 -11.57 -5.09
N ILE A 32 -3.32 -12.01 -6.22
CA ILE A 32 -4.10 -12.39 -7.41
C ILE A 32 -4.56 -13.85 -7.38
N ASN A 33 -4.00 -14.68 -6.49
CA ASN A 33 -4.41 -16.07 -6.34
C ASN A 33 -5.90 -16.12 -5.92
N PRO A 34 -6.78 -16.83 -6.64
CA PRO A 34 -8.21 -16.92 -6.32
C PRO A 34 -8.53 -17.44 -4.91
N ASP A 35 -7.66 -18.27 -4.34
CA ASP A 35 -7.78 -18.78 -2.97
C ASP A 35 -7.49 -17.67 -1.94
N THR A 36 -6.63 -16.72 -2.31
CA THR A 36 -6.39 -15.50 -1.55
C THR A 36 -7.49 -14.51 -1.87
N ASN A 37 -8.33 -14.22 -0.89
CA ASN A 37 -9.47 -13.37 -1.15
C ASN A 37 -9.56 -12.35 -0.01
N TYR A 38 -8.96 -11.18 -0.23
CA TYR A 38 -9.09 -10.01 0.61
C TYR A 38 -9.98 -9.00 -0.10
N ASP A 39 -10.73 -8.22 0.65
CA ASP A 39 -11.63 -7.20 0.10
C ASP A 39 -10.98 -5.81 0.16
N ILE A 40 -10.11 -5.61 1.16
CA ILE A 40 -9.29 -4.42 1.35
C ILE A 40 -7.87 -4.85 1.70
N VAL A 41 -6.88 -4.20 1.11
CA VAL A 41 -5.44 -4.40 1.40
C VAL A 41 -4.83 -3.06 1.77
N GLY A 42 -4.32 -2.95 2.99
CA GLY A 42 -3.51 -1.81 3.44
C GLY A 42 -2.04 -2.18 3.49
N LEU A 43 -1.19 -1.41 2.81
CA LEU A 43 0.26 -1.62 2.82
C LEU A 43 0.98 -0.48 3.53
N GLN A 44 2.02 -0.82 4.29
CA GLN A 44 2.94 0.13 4.91
C GLN A 44 4.36 -0.03 4.34
N GLU A 45 5.16 1.01 4.50
CA GLU A 45 6.52 1.13 3.96
C GLU A 45 6.62 0.96 2.43
N VAL A 46 5.58 1.38 1.70
CA VAL A 46 5.63 1.57 0.24
C VAL A 46 6.22 2.95 -0.03
N TRP A 47 7.54 3.09 0.06
CA TRP A 47 8.21 4.40 -0.02
C TRP A 47 8.37 4.92 -1.46
N SER A 48 8.34 4.03 -2.45
CA SER A 48 8.47 4.39 -3.86
C SER A 48 7.10 4.53 -4.52
N LYS A 49 6.84 5.72 -5.09
CA LYS A 49 5.65 5.95 -5.92
C LYS A 49 5.64 5.05 -7.16
N VAL A 50 6.81 4.67 -7.67
CA VAL A 50 6.92 3.73 -8.81
C VAL A 50 6.42 2.35 -8.40
N ASP A 51 6.80 1.88 -7.21
CA ASP A 51 6.36 0.58 -6.67
C ASP A 51 4.85 0.58 -6.42
N TYR A 52 4.30 1.68 -5.91
CA TYR A 52 2.85 1.85 -5.78
C TYR A 52 2.13 1.79 -7.13
N ILE A 53 2.62 2.52 -8.15
CA ILE A 53 2.02 2.51 -9.49
C ILE A 53 2.06 1.09 -10.07
N TYR A 54 3.19 0.39 -9.90
CA TYR A 54 3.33 -0.99 -10.34
C TYR A 54 2.31 -1.92 -9.65
N LEU A 55 2.23 -1.88 -8.32
CA LEU A 55 1.21 -2.62 -7.55
C LEU A 55 -0.21 -2.31 -8.03
N ARG A 56 -0.55 -1.03 -8.18
CA ARG A 56 -1.86 -0.59 -8.67
C ARG A 56 -2.18 -1.18 -10.04
N ASP A 57 -1.26 -1.08 -10.98
CA ASP A 57 -1.53 -1.49 -12.36
C ASP A 57 -1.67 -3.02 -12.48
N GLN A 58 -0.94 -3.79 -11.67
CA GLN A 58 -1.07 -5.24 -11.59
C GLN A 58 -2.36 -5.69 -10.87
N LEU A 59 -2.81 -4.93 -9.86
CA LEU A 59 -3.94 -5.29 -9.00
C LEU A 59 -5.28 -4.69 -9.45
N LYS A 60 -5.30 -3.77 -10.43
CA LYS A 60 -6.48 -2.97 -10.83
C LYS A 60 -7.75 -3.77 -11.17
N THR A 61 -7.60 -5.01 -11.65
CA THR A 61 -8.75 -5.86 -12.02
C THR A 61 -9.47 -6.40 -10.78
N LEU A 62 -8.72 -6.68 -9.72
CA LEU A 62 -9.26 -7.16 -8.44
C LEU A 62 -9.61 -6.00 -7.52
N TYR A 63 -8.76 -4.99 -7.46
CA TYR A 63 -8.89 -3.82 -6.60
C TYR A 63 -8.93 -2.55 -7.46
N PRO A 64 -10.08 -2.23 -8.08
CA PRO A 64 -10.21 -1.09 -8.99
C PRO A 64 -10.04 0.26 -8.29
N TYR A 65 -10.17 0.30 -6.96
CA TYR A 65 -10.01 1.51 -6.17
C TYR A 65 -8.72 1.42 -5.35
N SER A 66 -7.88 2.45 -5.44
CA SER A 66 -6.65 2.54 -4.66
C SER A 66 -6.33 3.97 -4.30
N TYR A 67 -5.60 4.15 -3.20
CA TYR A 67 -5.16 5.45 -2.73
C TYR A 67 -3.75 5.35 -2.13
N TYR A 68 -2.87 6.26 -2.53
CA TYR A 68 -1.51 6.40 -1.99
C TYR A 68 -1.46 7.65 -1.12
N PHE A 69 -1.07 7.49 0.13
CA PHE A 69 -0.98 8.58 1.10
C PHE A 69 0.34 9.32 0.91
N LEU A 70 0.31 10.34 0.05
CA LEU A 70 1.47 11.18 -0.23
C LEU A 70 1.63 12.24 0.88
N SER A 71 2.63 12.07 1.75
CA SER A 71 2.94 13.00 2.83
C SER A 71 4.41 13.46 2.83
N GLY A 72 4.66 14.76 2.99
CA GLY A 72 6.03 15.30 3.12
C GLY A 72 6.91 15.02 1.89
N LEU A 73 8.23 15.02 2.09
CA LEU A 73 9.22 14.78 1.01
C LEU A 73 9.35 13.30 0.61
N ILE A 74 9.08 12.37 1.54
CA ILE A 74 9.33 10.92 1.39
C ILE A 74 8.03 10.10 1.23
N GLY A 75 6.86 10.72 1.38
CA GLY A 75 5.57 10.02 1.45
C GLY A 75 5.27 9.50 2.86
N SER A 76 4.05 9.00 3.11
CA SER A 76 3.72 8.38 4.41
C SER A 76 4.13 6.90 4.46
N GLY A 77 4.58 6.36 3.32
CA GLY A 77 4.80 4.93 3.12
C GLY A 77 3.52 4.10 3.09
N CYS A 78 2.33 4.70 3.11
CA CYS A 78 1.07 3.96 3.19
C CYS A 78 0.27 4.01 1.89
N CYS A 79 -0.40 2.91 1.56
CA CYS A 79 -1.41 2.87 0.52
C CYS A 79 -2.50 1.85 0.81
N ILE A 80 -3.65 2.01 0.16
CA ILE A 80 -4.80 1.12 0.26
C ILE A 80 -5.22 0.68 -1.14
N PHE A 81 -5.61 -0.58 -1.27
CA PHE A 81 -6.30 -1.17 -2.40
C PHE A 81 -7.64 -1.74 -1.93
N SER A 82 -8.70 -1.53 -2.70
CA SER A 82 -10.07 -1.86 -2.31
C SER A 82 -10.89 -2.35 -3.50
N LYS A 83 -11.72 -3.37 -3.25
CA LYS A 83 -12.77 -3.80 -4.19
C LYS A 83 -13.93 -2.80 -4.26
N TYR A 84 -14.10 -1.99 -3.23
CA TYR A 84 -15.21 -1.04 -3.07
C TYR A 84 -14.75 0.41 -3.28
N PRO A 85 -15.64 1.31 -3.75
CA PRO A 85 -15.33 2.72 -3.93
C PRO A 85 -14.79 3.39 -2.65
N ILE A 86 -13.70 4.15 -2.79
CA ILE A 86 -13.17 5.01 -1.72
C ILE A 86 -13.87 6.37 -1.85
N ILE A 87 -14.81 6.65 -0.95
CA ILE A 87 -15.59 7.90 -0.94
C ILE A 87 -14.80 9.09 -0.36
N GLY A 88 -13.75 8.81 0.41
CA GLY A 88 -12.88 9.81 1.02
C GLY A 88 -11.66 9.16 1.64
N ALA A 89 -10.54 9.90 1.64
CA ALA A 89 -9.30 9.51 2.30
C ALA A 89 -8.76 10.73 3.04
N TYR A 90 -8.36 10.52 4.30
CA TYR A 90 -7.78 11.55 5.15
C TYR A 90 -6.50 11.01 5.78
N GLU A 91 -5.49 11.86 5.87
CA GLU A 91 -4.23 11.56 6.51
C GLU A 91 -4.04 12.45 7.73
N HIS A 92 -3.75 11.84 8.87
CA HIS A 92 -3.38 12.56 10.08
C HIS A 92 -1.89 12.43 10.34
N ARG A 93 -1.16 13.54 10.24
CA ARG A 93 0.29 13.55 10.53
C ARG A 93 0.52 13.63 12.02
N TYR A 94 1.13 12.58 12.57
CA TYR A 94 1.59 12.59 13.95
C TYR A 94 2.75 13.59 14.12
N THR A 95 2.72 14.35 15.20
CA THR A 95 3.85 15.20 15.61
C THR A 95 4.98 14.33 16.18
N LEU A 96 6.22 14.60 15.78
CA LEU A 96 7.40 14.00 16.39
C LEU A 96 7.83 14.90 17.55
N ASN A 97 7.69 14.43 18.78
CA ASN A 97 8.02 15.20 20.00
C ASN A 97 7.33 16.59 20.06
N GLY A 98 6.07 16.68 19.61
CA GLY A 98 5.32 17.94 19.57
C GLY A 98 5.72 18.89 18.44
N MET A 99 6.70 18.53 17.61
CA MET A 99 7.08 19.26 16.41
C MET A 99 6.52 18.58 15.16
N TYR A 100 6.15 19.36 14.15
CA TYR A 100 5.80 18.81 12.85
C TYR A 100 7.04 18.13 12.25
N SER A 101 6.91 16.86 11.89
CA SER A 101 7.94 16.17 11.11
C SER A 101 7.98 16.79 9.70
N PRO A 102 9.17 17.20 9.19
CA PRO A 102 9.32 17.80 7.87
C PRO A 102 8.92 16.85 6.73
#